data_AF-A0A0U1DEM0-F1
#
_entry.id   AF-A0A0U1DEM0-F1
#
_cell.length_a   1.000
_cell.length_b   1.000
_cell.length_c   1.000
_cell.angle_alpha   90.00
_cell.angle_beta   90.00
_cell.angle_gamma   90.00
#
_symmetry.space_group_name_H-M   'P 1'
#
loop_
_entity.id
_entity.type
_entity.pdbx_description
1 polymer ?
#
loop_
_entity_poly.entity_id
_entity_poly.type
_entity_poly.pdbx_seq_one_letter_code
_entity_poly.pdbx_strand_id
1 'polypeptide(L)'
;MTDTAATRKARGAFFTPPEISRYLTRWAVRSADDAVFEPAAGEAAFVVAAVTRLAELGVARPRVDGVELHAASAATARKRVAAAGGTARIRTADFFTIDPRPNTPR
;
A
#
# COMPACT_ATOMS: atom_id res chain seq x y z
N MET A 1 -6.23 -3.21 24.64
CA MET A 1 -6.51 -4.53 24.05
C MET A 1 -5.44 -4.80 23.01
N THR A 2 -4.61 -5.82 23.20
CA THR A 2 -3.40 -6.08 22.38
C THR A 2 -3.78 -6.65 21.02
N ASP A 3 -3.22 -6.10 19.95
CA ASP A 3 -3.45 -6.56 18.58
C ASP A 3 -2.60 -7.81 18.28
N THR A 4 -3.19 -9.00 18.47
CA THR A 4 -2.53 -10.29 18.27
C THR A 4 -2.82 -10.85 16.87
N ALA A 5 -1.98 -11.77 16.38
CA ALA A 5 -2.20 -12.46 15.10
C ALA A 5 -3.58 -13.14 15.01
N ALA A 6 -4.09 -13.69 16.12
CA ALA A 6 -5.42 -14.26 16.19
C ALA A 6 -6.51 -13.20 16.02
N THR A 7 -6.40 -12.05 16.69
CA THR A 7 -7.37 -10.95 16.52
C THR A 7 -7.32 -10.32 15.14
N ARG A 8 -6.16 -10.34 14.46
CA ARG A 8 -6.01 -9.93 13.06
C ARG A 8 -6.74 -10.90 12.12
N LYS A 9 -6.45 -12.20 12.25
CA LYS A 9 -7.10 -13.26 11.45
C LYS A 9 -8.61 -13.31 11.68
N ALA A 10 -9.09 -13.12 12.91
CA ALA A 10 -10.51 -13.08 13.24
C ALA A 10 -11.26 -11.92 12.56
N ARG A 11 -10.54 -10.85 12.18
CA ARG A 11 -11.08 -9.73 11.40
C ARG A 11 -10.80 -9.87 9.89
N GLY A 12 -10.37 -11.04 9.44
CA GLY A 12 -10.06 -11.31 8.03
C GLY A 12 -8.72 -10.77 7.55
N ALA A 13 -7.84 -10.29 8.44
CA ALA A 13 -6.51 -9.83 8.04
C ALA A 13 -5.59 -11.02 7.76
N PHE A 14 -5.42 -11.35 6.47
CA PHE A 14 -4.41 -12.27 5.98
C PHE A 14 -3.20 -11.49 5.50
N PHE A 15 -2.02 -11.88 6.00
CA PHE A 15 -0.77 -11.23 5.63
C PHE A 15 -0.20 -11.88 4.38
N THR A 16 0.07 -11.06 3.36
CA THR A 16 0.82 -11.49 2.18
C THR A 16 2.31 -11.59 2.56
N PRO A 17 2.96 -12.74 2.39
CA PRO A 17 4.40 -12.86 2.66
C PRO A 17 5.22 -11.89 1.80
N PRO A 18 6.34 -11.34 2.32
CA PRO A 18 7.15 -10.36 1.61
C PRO A 18 7.65 -10.82 0.24
N GLU A 19 7.93 -12.11 0.08
CA GLU A 19 8.42 -12.70 -1.17
C GLU A 19 7.35 -12.60 -2.27
N ILE A 20 6.08 -12.84 -1.89
CA ILE A 20 4.93 -12.79 -2.80
C ILE A 20 4.62 -11.35 -3.18
N SER A 21 4.54 -10.43 -2.22
CA SER A 21 4.27 -9.02 -2.54
C SER A 21 5.37 -8.43 -3.43
N ARG A 22 6.64 -8.75 -3.15
CA ARG A 22 7.78 -8.30 -3.97
C ARG A 22 7.77 -8.90 -5.37
N TYR A 23 7.43 -10.18 -5.51
CA TYR A 23 7.35 -10.84 -6.81
C TYR A 23 6.25 -10.21 -7.68
N LEU A 24 5.02 -10.14 -7.17
CA LEU A 24 3.88 -9.59 -7.90
C LEU A 24 4.07 -8.11 -8.24
N THR A 25 4.63 -7.32 -7.31
CA THR A 25 4.85 -5.89 -7.55
C THR A 25 5.88 -5.64 -8.65
N ARG A 26 6.97 -6.43 -8.70
CA ARG A 26 7.95 -6.32 -9.80
C ARG A 26 7.37 -6.70 -11.15
N TRP A 27 6.45 -7.65 -11.18
CA TRP A 27 5.75 -8.03 -12.41
C TRP A 27 4.79 -6.93 -12.89
N ALA A 28 4.06 -6.30 -11.97
CA ALA A 28 3.05 -5.29 -12.28
C ALA A 28 3.62 -3.89 -12.56
N VAL A 29 4.60 -3.43 -11.77
CA VAL A 29 5.19 -2.09 -11.85
C VAL A 29 6.45 -2.14 -12.72
N ARG A 30 6.33 -1.62 -13.94
CA ARG A 30 7.32 -1.75 -15.02
C ARG A 30 7.96 -0.43 -15.43
N SER A 31 7.34 0.72 -15.12
CA SER A 31 7.86 2.06 -15.42
C SER A 31 7.94 2.95 -14.18
N ALA A 32 8.85 3.93 -14.22
CA ALA A 32 8.92 5.00 -13.21
C ALA A 32 7.65 5.87 -13.20
N ASP A 33 6.90 5.88 -14.30
CA ASP A 33 5.66 6.64 -14.47
C ASP A 33 4.40 5.88 -13.99
N ASP A 34 4.55 4.62 -13.57
CA ASP A 34 3.41 3.83 -13.10
C ASP A 34 2.87 4.40 -11.78
N ALA A 35 1.56 4.63 -11.75
CA ALA A 35 0.85 5.00 -10.52
C ALA A 35 0.35 3.74 -9.80
N VAL A 36 0.57 3.67 -8.49
CA VAL A 36 0.16 2.52 -7.66
C VAL A 36 -0.94 2.92 -6.69
N PHE A 37 -2.04 2.19 -6.74
CA PHE A 37 -3.16 2.30 -5.82
C PHE A 37 -3.47 0.94 -5.20
N GLU A 38 -3.63 0.92 -3.87
CA GLU A 38 -4.01 -0.28 -3.13
C GLU A 38 -5.33 0.01 -2.37
N PRO A 39 -6.43 -0.72 -2.64
CA PRO A 39 -7.76 -0.44 -2.07
C PRO A 39 -8.02 -0.97 -0.64
N ALA A 40 -7.13 -1.81 -0.09
CA ALA A 40 -7.24 -2.47 1.22
C ALA A 40 -5.87 -2.65 1.87
N ALA A 41 -5.20 -1.53 2.20
CA ALA A 41 -3.74 -1.48 2.34
C ALA A 41 -3.19 -2.31 3.50
N GLY A 42 -4.03 -2.61 4.49
CA GLY A 42 -3.66 -3.36 5.68
C GLY A 42 -2.42 -2.74 6.31
N GLU A 43 -1.40 -3.56 6.54
CA GLU A 43 -0.09 -3.10 7.01
C GLU A 43 0.96 -2.93 5.91
N ALA A 44 0.53 -2.62 4.69
CA ALA A 44 1.34 -2.03 3.62
C ALA A 44 2.25 -2.97 2.81
N ALA A 45 2.00 -4.28 2.80
CA ALA A 45 2.91 -5.24 2.15
C ALA A 45 3.17 -4.93 0.66
N PHE A 46 2.13 -4.61 -0.11
CA PHE A 46 2.25 -4.25 -1.53
C PHE A 46 2.72 -2.82 -1.75
N VAL A 47 2.20 -1.84 -1.00
CA VAL A 47 2.59 -0.43 -1.18
C VAL A 47 4.05 -0.18 -0.80
N VAL A 48 4.60 -0.91 0.18
CA VAL A 48 6.05 -0.86 0.50
C VAL A 48 6.86 -1.49 -0.63
N ALA A 49 6.45 -2.66 -1.13
CA ALA A 49 7.11 -3.28 -2.28
C ALA A 49 7.07 -2.38 -3.52
N ALA A 50 5.99 -1.62 -3.71
CA ALA A 50 5.84 -0.67 -4.81
C ALA A 50 6.77 0.53 -4.66
N VAL A 51 6.91 1.09 -3.46
CA VAL A 51 7.89 2.14 -3.17
C VAL A 51 9.30 1.68 -3.51
N THR A 52 9.69 0.49 -3.05
CA THR A 52 11.00 -0.08 -3.39
C THR A 52 11.16 -0.25 -4.89
N ARG A 53 10.16 -0.79 -5.59
CA ARG A 53 10.22 -1.00 -7.04
C ARG A 53 10.32 0.30 -7.83
N LEU A 54 9.54 1.32 -7.47
CA LEU A 54 9.60 2.63 -8.11
C LEU A 54 10.96 3.31 -7.88
N ALA A 55 11.55 3.14 -6.68
CA ALA A 55 12.89 3.62 -6.41
C ALA A 55 13.96 2.91 -7.27
N GLU A 56 13.86 1.58 -7.44
CA GLU A 56 14.72 0.81 -8.36
C GLU A 56 14.60 1.29 -9.82
N LEU A 57 13.43 1.82 -10.20
CA LEU A 57 13.16 2.38 -11.54
C LEU A 57 13.58 3.86 -11.67
N GLY A 58 14.19 4.45 -10.64
CA GLY A 58 14.75 5.81 -10.68
C GLY A 58 13.89 6.90 -10.06
N VAL A 59 12.75 6.57 -9.42
CA VAL A 59 11.91 7.56 -8.75
C VAL A 59 12.54 7.94 -7.40
N ALA A 60 13.07 9.17 -7.28
CA ALA A 60 13.78 9.62 -6.08
C ALA A 60 12.91 9.65 -4.80
N ARG A 61 11.61 9.92 -4.93
CA ARG A 61 10.65 9.94 -3.82
C ARG A 61 9.33 9.30 -4.27
N PRO A 62 9.23 7.97 -4.25
CA PRO A 62 8.04 7.26 -4.71
C PRO A 62 6.78 7.71 -3.99
N ARG A 63 5.69 7.86 -4.73
CA ARG A 63 4.37 8.16 -4.17
C ARG A 63 3.44 7.00 -4.47
N VAL A 64 2.69 6.58 -3.46
CA VAL A 64 1.70 5.51 -3.56
C VAL A 64 0.41 5.94 -2.89
N ASP A 65 -0.70 5.45 -3.42
CA ASP A 65 -2.04 5.75 -2.94
C ASP A 65 -2.69 4.51 -2.37
N GLY A 66 -3.61 4.70 -1.43
CA GLY A 66 -4.44 3.59 -1.01
C GLY A 66 -5.57 3.95 -0.06
N VAL A 67 -6.31 2.91 0.31
CA VAL A 67 -7.44 2.98 1.23
C VAL A 67 -7.28 1.85 2.24
N GLU A 68 -7.65 2.12 3.48
CA GLU A 68 -7.65 1.12 4.54
C GLU A 68 -8.82 1.38 5.48
N LEU A 69 -9.58 0.34 5.81
CA LEU A 69 -10.77 0.47 6.65
C LEU A 69 -10.41 0.86 8.09
N HIS A 70 -9.29 0.34 8.62
CA HIS A 70 -8.91 0.51 10.01
C HIS A 70 -7.84 1.59 10.21
N ALA A 71 -8.15 2.59 11.03
CA ALA A 71 -7.26 3.73 11.28
C ALA A 71 -5.86 3.35 11.79
N ALA A 72 -5.77 2.33 12.64
CA ALA A 72 -4.49 1.85 13.18
C ALA A 72 -3.61 1.23 12.08
N SER A 73 -4.19 0.36 11.24
CA SER A 73 -3.53 -0.24 10.08
C SER A 73 -3.06 0.85 9.11
N ALA A 74 -3.92 1.82 8.79
CA ALA A 74 -3.59 2.94 7.91
C ALA A 74 -2.41 3.78 8.45
N ALA A 75 -2.36 4.01 9.77
CA ALA A 75 -1.26 4.72 10.42
C ALA A 75 0.06 3.91 10.36
N THR A 76 0.00 2.61 10.63
CA THR A 76 1.14 1.70 10.48
C THR A 76 1.64 1.68 9.04
N ALA A 77 0.73 1.64 8.07
CA ALA A 77 1.06 1.61 6.66
C ALA A 77 1.81 2.86 6.19
N ARG A 78 1.34 4.05 6.58
CA ARG A 78 2.04 5.32 6.30
C ARG A 78 3.45 5.34 6.90
N LYS A 79 3.63 4.85 8.13
CA LYS A 79 4.96 4.75 8.77
C LYS A 79 5.89 3.82 8.01
N ARG A 80 5.40 2.64 7.59
CA ARG A 80 6.20 1.67 6.82
C ARG A 80 6.62 2.20 5.46
N VAL A 81 5.73 2.90 4.76
CA VAL A 81 6.07 3.54 3.48
C VAL A 81 7.13 4.64 3.68
N ALA A 82 6.97 5.49 4.71
CA ALA A 82 7.97 6.51 5.03
C ALA A 82 9.34 5.91 5.34
N ALA A 83 9.39 4.82 6.11
CA ALA A 83 10.62 4.10 6.41
C ALA A 83 11.27 3.47 5.17
N ALA A 84 10.48 3.13 4.15
CA ALA A 84 10.96 2.64 2.85
C ALA A 84 11.41 3.77 1.89
N GLY A 85 11.37 5.04 2.31
CA GLY A 85 11.78 6.19 1.50
C GLY A 85 10.69 6.77 0.59
N GLY A 86 9.45 6.28 0.71
CA GLY A 86 8.31 6.76 -0.07
C GLY A 86 7.40 7.71 0.70
N THR A 87 6.36 8.18 0.02
CA THR A 87 5.22 8.87 0.65
C THR A 87 3.93 8.17 0.28
N ALA A 88 3.03 8.01 1.26
CA ALA A 88 1.75 7.34 1.05
C ALA A 88 0.58 8.26 1.38
N ARG A 89 -0.38 8.38 0.45
CA ARG A 89 -1.69 8.94 0.71
C ARG A 89 -2.67 7.79 0.93
N ILE A 90 -2.79 7.37 2.19
CA ILE A 90 -3.71 6.30 2.60
C ILE A 90 -4.93 6.94 3.28
N ARG A 91 -6.11 6.79 2.68
CA ARG A 91 -7.38 7.24 3.25
C ARG A 91 -7.93 6.18 4.18
N THR A 92 -8.32 6.56 5.40
CA THR A 92 -9.05 5.66 6.29
C THR A 92 -10.53 5.69 5.92
N ALA A 93 -11.02 4.66 5.23
CA ALA A 93 -12.41 4.59 4.75
C ALA A 93 -12.75 3.17 4.26
N ASP A 94 -14.05 2.90 4.06
CA ASP A 94 -14.49 1.78 3.24
C ASP A 94 -14.27 2.12 1.76
N PHE A 95 -13.42 1.34 1.07
CA PHE A 95 -13.11 1.54 -0.34
C PHE A 95 -14.35 1.51 -1.24
N PHE A 96 -15.34 0.67 -0.93
CA PHE A 96 -16.56 0.56 -1.72
C PHE A 96 -17.44 1.82 -1.66
N THR A 97 -17.16 2.74 -0.72
CA THR A 97 -17.87 4.01 -0.56
C THR A 97 -17.15 5.20 -1.20
N ILE A 98 -16.03 4.96 -1.90
CA ILE A 98 -15.23 6.02 -2.52
C ILE A 98 -15.53 6.07 -4.01
N ASP A 99 -16.04 7.22 -4.46
CA ASP A 99 -16.20 7.47 -5.89
C ASP A 99 -14.83 7.51 -6.60
N PRO A 100 -14.63 6.72 -7.67
CA PRO A 100 -13.40 6.75 -8.43
C PRO A 100 -13.24 8.11 -9.11
N ARG A 101 -12.07 8.73 -8.92
CA ARG A 101 -11.68 9.94 -9.64
C ARG A 101 -10.59 9.58 -10.64
N PRO A 102 -10.92 9.38 -11.92
CA PRO A 102 -9.91 9.12 -12.93
C PRO A 102 -9.00 10.34 -13.00
N ASN A 103 -7.69 10.10 -12.84
CA ASN A 103 -6.71 11.11 -13.13
C ASN A 103 -6.43 10.97 -14.63
N THR A 104 -7.19 11.67 -15.48
CA THR A 104 -6.86 11.77 -16.91
C THR A 104 -5.50 12.44 -17.02
N PRO A 105 -4.47 11.75 -17.54
CA PRO A 105 -3.23 12.42 -17.90
C PRO A 105 -3.58 13.48 -18.97
N ARG A 106 -3.02 14.68 -18.84
CA ARG A 106 -2.96 15.63 -19.95
C ARG A 106 -1.97 15.14 -21.00
#